data_AF-R5PAS2-F1
#
_entry.id   AF-R5PAS2-F1
#
_cell.length_a   1.000
_cell.length_b   1.000
_cell.length_c   1.000
_cell.angle_alpha   90.00
_cell.angle_beta   90.00
_cell.angle_gamma   90.00
#
_symmetry.space_group_name_H-M   'P 1'
#
loop_
_entity.id
_entity.type
_entity.pdbx_description
1 polymer ?
#
loop_
_entity_poly.entity_id
_entity_poly.type
_entity_poly.pdbx_seq_one_letter_code
_entity_poly.pdbx_strand_id
1 'polypeptide(L)'
;MNEWIDYFNGKEKLKDIEELATVGNNDLCPAIEYELGNGGDASKLNAVNLDFFYCFEMNPNNPPKFGIGDTTVYVPSLYSFNYGNVHFICVNSEITEKTETDVFNLADKKGAVYAEIKKWCEKDLTLNSGKVWNVAYCHEMPFTIITQAVVNNRFDKTKEQGKQFNTSSTRGGSHLNTVTTADNSYWFSKFCQTHDIRLVMGGHKHTQAVSYPLIETDDSMNPTIQVDTTLLNEFSGATSLSEVTSGELKGRKYPNTWVTNGVVNDDISVEAHICNFELVSNITAPVYAMSQASGYKHTSNKELPSPHIPWLRGYFGATNEGTVVNNGQRAPFFTIWDITPSKIVGNVRKLTNIFESKGKFNIQIQGEAIKNGTVSIIEVNGFKDGSENTDLHLEINK
;
A
#
# COMPACT_ATOMS: atom_id res chain seq x y z
N MET A 1 7.95 -6.39 8.32
CA MET A 1 6.55 -6.07 8.02
C MET A 1 5.81 -7.35 7.64
N ASN A 2 4.65 -7.58 8.23
CA ASN A 2 3.67 -8.59 7.86
C ASN A 2 2.27 -8.08 8.26
N GLU A 3 1.22 -8.51 7.57
CA GLU A 3 -0.13 -8.10 7.96
C GLU A 3 -0.66 -8.99 9.10
N TRP A 4 -0.50 -10.31 9.03
CA TRP A 4 -1.23 -11.24 9.91
C TRP A 4 -0.52 -12.60 10.02
N ILE A 5 0.73 -12.71 10.46
CA ILE A 5 1.28 -14.06 10.79
C ILE A 5 0.64 -14.43 12.13
N ASP A 6 -0.26 -15.42 12.13
CA ASP A 6 -0.89 -15.88 13.37
C ASP A 6 0.20 -16.41 14.32
N TYR A 7 0.51 -15.60 15.32
CA TYR A 7 1.56 -15.86 16.29
C TYR A 7 1.11 -16.83 17.38
N PHE A 8 -0.08 -17.44 17.33
CA PHE A 8 -0.61 -18.24 18.44
C PHE A 8 0.41 -19.24 19.03
N ASN A 9 1.22 -19.89 18.18
CA ASN A 9 2.34 -20.75 18.60
C ASN A 9 3.76 -20.15 18.36
N GLY A 10 3.85 -19.00 17.70
CA GLY A 10 5.11 -18.34 17.33
C GLY A 10 5.49 -17.16 18.23
N LYS A 11 4.55 -16.62 19.00
CA LYS A 11 4.71 -15.38 19.78
C LYS A 11 5.81 -15.50 20.82
N GLU A 12 5.96 -16.66 21.44
CA GLU A 12 7.02 -16.90 22.43
C GLU A 12 8.42 -16.65 21.84
N LYS A 13 8.65 -16.99 20.57
CA LYS A 13 9.94 -16.77 19.90
C LYS A 13 10.16 -15.31 19.50
N LEU A 14 9.11 -14.49 19.52
CA LEU A 14 9.13 -13.07 19.19
C LEU A 14 8.92 -12.19 20.43
N LYS A 15 8.91 -12.78 21.63
CA LYS A 15 8.60 -12.06 22.88
C LYS A 15 9.58 -10.94 23.19
N ASP A 16 10.81 -11.06 22.67
CA ASP A 16 11.90 -10.11 22.87
C ASP A 16 12.10 -9.20 21.64
N ILE A 17 11.10 -9.12 20.76
CA ILE A 17 11.09 -8.24 19.59
C ILE A 17 9.95 -7.25 19.76
N GLU A 18 10.27 -5.96 19.66
CA GLU A 18 9.27 -4.90 19.68
C GLU A 18 8.36 -4.98 18.45
N GLU A 19 7.05 -4.89 18.69
CA GLU A 19 6.03 -4.86 17.64
C GLU A 19 5.40 -3.46 17.55
N LEU A 20 5.39 -2.92 16.35
CA LEU A 20 4.85 -1.60 16.05
C LEU A 20 3.50 -1.79 15.34
N ALA A 21 2.43 -1.69 16.11
CA ALA A 21 1.07 -1.99 15.63
C ALA A 21 0.47 -0.85 14.80
N THR A 22 -0.27 -1.21 13.76
CA THR A 22 -1.06 -0.27 12.95
C THR A 22 -2.50 -0.74 12.92
N VAL A 23 -3.46 0.16 13.17
CA VAL A 23 -4.89 -0.13 13.01
C VAL A 23 -5.18 -0.51 11.57
N GLY A 24 -5.69 -1.72 11.38
CA GLY A 24 -6.33 -2.15 10.16
C GLY A 24 -7.84 -2.30 10.31
N ASN A 25 -8.52 -2.46 9.18
CA ASN A 25 -9.98 -2.50 9.13
C ASN A 25 -10.60 -3.62 9.99
N ASN A 26 -9.87 -4.72 10.23
CA ASN A 26 -10.37 -5.84 11.04
C ASN A 26 -10.08 -5.67 12.54
N ASP A 27 -9.31 -4.65 12.92
CA ASP A 27 -9.06 -4.30 14.32
C ASP A 27 -10.17 -3.37 14.87
N LEU A 28 -11.03 -2.86 13.97
CA LEU A 28 -12.11 -1.97 14.33
C LEU A 28 -13.29 -2.70 14.96
N CYS A 29 -13.80 -2.15 16.06
CA CYS A 29 -15.06 -2.53 16.69
C CYS A 29 -16.19 -1.55 16.31
N PRO A 30 -17.45 -1.83 16.71
CA PRO A 30 -18.54 -0.86 16.56
C PRO A 30 -18.26 0.47 17.25
N ALA A 31 -19.05 1.50 16.94
CA ALA A 31 -18.88 2.82 17.55
C ALA A 31 -18.87 2.75 19.09
N ILE A 32 -19.75 1.93 19.66
CA ILE A 32 -19.78 1.58 21.07
C ILE A 32 -18.88 0.36 21.30
N GLU A 33 -17.77 0.56 22.00
CA GLU A 33 -16.67 -0.40 22.16
C GLU A 33 -17.06 -1.74 22.82
N TYR A 34 -18.14 -1.77 23.60
CA TYR A 34 -18.63 -2.97 24.29
C TYR A 34 -19.74 -3.71 23.54
N GLU A 35 -20.14 -3.23 22.36
CA GLU A 35 -21.12 -3.91 21.51
C GLU A 35 -20.43 -4.91 20.57
N LEU A 36 -21.05 -6.08 20.41
CA LEU A 36 -20.58 -7.07 19.44
C LEU A 36 -20.98 -6.65 18.03
N GLY A 37 -19.96 -6.40 17.20
CA GLY A 37 -20.16 -6.22 15.75
C GLY A 37 -20.51 -7.53 15.06
N ASN A 38 -20.97 -7.43 13.81
CA ASN A 38 -21.23 -8.59 12.95
C ASN A 38 -20.07 -8.88 11.97
N GLY A 39 -18.96 -8.14 12.10
CA GLY A 39 -17.80 -8.21 11.19
C GLY A 39 -18.04 -7.59 9.81
N GLY A 40 -19.23 -7.03 9.56
CA GLY A 40 -19.55 -6.27 8.37
C GLY A 40 -18.94 -4.88 8.40
N ASP A 41 -18.78 -4.29 7.21
CA ASP A 41 -18.06 -3.02 7.09
C ASP A 41 -18.75 -1.86 7.81
N ALA A 42 -20.09 -1.91 7.94
CA ALA A 42 -20.86 -0.92 8.71
C ALA A 42 -20.59 -0.95 10.22
N SER A 43 -20.05 -2.04 10.77
CA SER A 43 -19.75 -2.18 12.21
C SER A 43 -18.26 -2.00 12.54
N LYS A 44 -17.42 -1.62 11.56
CA LYS A 44 -15.97 -1.41 11.72
C LYS A 44 -15.70 0.09 11.79
N LEU A 45 -15.67 0.67 12.99
CA LEU A 45 -15.62 2.12 13.16
C LEU A 45 -14.60 2.60 14.18
N ASN A 46 -14.51 1.94 15.33
CA ASN A 46 -13.74 2.41 16.48
C ASN A 46 -12.48 1.56 16.67
N ALA A 47 -11.34 2.23 16.85
CA ALA A 47 -10.03 1.59 16.98
C ALA A 47 -9.50 1.55 18.43
N VAL A 48 -10.29 1.97 19.42
CA VAL A 48 -9.87 2.11 20.82
C VAL A 48 -9.28 0.82 21.41
N ASN A 49 -9.74 -0.34 20.97
CA ASN A 49 -9.24 -1.63 21.44
C ASN A 49 -7.78 -1.88 21.06
N LEU A 50 -7.24 -1.18 20.06
CA LEU A 50 -5.84 -1.36 19.68
C LEU A 50 -4.87 -0.70 20.67
N ASP A 51 -5.31 0.31 21.42
CA ASP A 51 -4.46 1.01 22.40
C ASP A 51 -3.89 0.04 23.47
N PHE A 52 -4.62 -1.04 23.79
CA PHE A 52 -4.14 -2.08 24.73
C PHE A 52 -2.88 -2.82 24.27
N PHE A 53 -2.55 -2.75 22.97
CA PHE A 53 -1.39 -3.44 22.39
C PHE A 53 -0.19 -2.51 22.16
N TYR A 54 -0.28 -1.23 22.54
CA TYR A 54 0.86 -0.33 22.42
C TYR A 54 1.89 -0.61 23.51
N CYS A 55 3.07 -1.02 23.07
CA CYS A 55 4.23 -1.29 23.91
C CYS A 55 5.24 -0.13 23.92
N PHE A 56 4.83 1.07 23.51
CA PHE A 56 5.70 2.23 23.34
C PHE A 56 5.02 3.52 23.82
N GLU A 57 5.84 4.48 24.25
CA GLU A 57 5.39 5.77 24.75
C GLU A 57 5.21 6.77 23.60
N MET A 58 4.15 7.59 23.69
CA MET A 58 3.92 8.69 22.74
C MET A 58 4.87 9.86 23.02
N ASN A 59 5.31 10.54 21.97
CA ASN A 59 6.05 11.79 22.13
C ASN A 59 5.17 12.86 22.80
N PRO A 60 5.50 13.34 24.01
CA PRO A 60 4.66 14.30 24.72
C PRO A 60 4.59 15.67 24.02
N ASN A 61 5.55 15.98 23.16
CA ASN A 61 5.57 17.23 22.38
C ASN A 61 4.74 17.13 21.10
N ASN A 62 4.34 15.93 20.67
CA ASN A 62 3.49 15.71 19.51
C ASN A 62 2.47 14.59 19.76
N PRO A 63 1.56 14.75 20.74
CA PRO A 63 0.58 13.72 21.03
C PRO A 63 -0.39 13.55 19.84
N PRO A 64 -0.94 12.35 19.59
CA PRO A 64 -1.91 12.12 18.53
C PRO A 64 -3.32 12.58 18.93
N LYS A 65 -3.38 13.81 19.43
CA LYS A 65 -4.57 14.43 19.98
C LYS A 65 -4.63 15.88 19.54
N PHE A 66 -5.73 16.27 18.89
CA PHE A 66 -5.91 17.63 18.36
C PHE A 66 -7.36 18.09 18.48
N GLY A 67 -7.55 19.41 18.54
CA GLY A 67 -8.87 20.05 18.62
C GLY A 67 -9.46 20.28 17.24
N ILE A 68 -10.71 19.84 17.03
CA ILE A 68 -11.49 20.09 15.81
C ILE A 68 -12.79 20.80 16.22
N GLY A 69 -12.75 22.13 16.27
CA GLY A 69 -13.82 22.91 16.90
C GLY A 69 -13.82 22.70 18.41
N ASP A 70 -14.98 22.38 18.98
CA ASP A 70 -15.13 22.17 20.42
C ASP A 70 -14.80 20.73 20.85
N THR A 71 -14.57 19.84 19.89
CA THR A 71 -14.23 18.43 20.12
C THR A 71 -12.73 18.23 20.12
N THR A 72 -12.22 17.45 21.08
CA THR A 72 -10.85 16.94 21.01
C THR A 72 -10.85 15.51 20.54
N VAL A 73 -10.12 15.24 19.46
CA VAL A 73 -10.00 13.92 18.84
C VAL A 73 -8.67 13.31 19.22
N TYR A 74 -8.67 12.05 19.64
CA TYR A 74 -7.49 11.20 19.77
C TYR A 74 -7.51 10.17 18.65
N VAL A 75 -6.36 9.93 18.02
CA VAL A 75 -6.22 9.02 16.89
C VAL A 75 -5.28 7.87 17.25
N PRO A 76 -5.80 6.64 17.46
CA PRO A 76 -4.98 5.45 17.54
C PRO A 76 -4.17 5.27 16.24
N SER A 77 -2.97 4.71 16.32
CA SER A 77 -2.03 4.46 15.22
C SER A 77 -1.66 5.73 14.46
N LEU A 78 -1.57 6.83 15.19
CA LEU A 78 -0.83 8.02 14.81
C LEU A 78 0.31 8.19 15.80
N TYR A 79 1.52 7.84 15.39
CA TYR A 79 2.70 7.93 16.24
C TYR A 79 3.95 7.83 15.38
N SER A 80 5.11 8.07 15.99
CA SER A 80 6.39 7.95 15.33
C SER A 80 7.46 7.46 16.30
N PHE A 81 8.55 6.97 15.74
CA PHE A 81 9.72 6.57 16.51
C PHE A 81 10.98 6.71 15.66
N ASN A 82 12.12 6.71 16.35
CA ASN A 82 13.43 6.69 15.71
C ASN A 82 14.09 5.34 16.00
N TYR A 83 14.67 4.73 14.98
CA TYR A 83 15.55 3.57 15.14
C TYR A 83 16.87 3.88 14.44
N GLY A 84 17.91 4.14 15.24
CA GLY A 84 19.16 4.72 14.75
C GLY A 84 18.92 6.06 14.04
N ASN A 85 19.36 6.15 12.77
CA ASN A 85 19.24 7.35 11.94
C ASN A 85 18.01 7.34 11.01
N VAL A 86 17.06 6.43 11.24
CA VAL A 86 15.82 6.33 10.49
C VAL A 86 14.67 6.80 11.36
N HIS A 87 13.78 7.59 10.77
CA HIS A 87 12.55 8.03 11.40
C HIS A 87 11.35 7.35 10.74
N PHE A 88 10.49 6.79 11.59
CA PHE A 88 9.31 6.03 11.18
C PHE A 88 8.05 6.74 11.62
N ILE A 89 7.07 6.87 10.72
CA ILE A 89 5.78 7.52 10.97
C ILE A 89 4.65 6.54 10.67
N CYS A 90 3.81 6.29 11.67
CA CYS A 90 2.56 5.54 11.54
C CYS A 90 1.39 6.49 11.29
N VAL A 91 0.54 6.17 10.31
CA VAL A 91 -0.70 6.90 10.04
C VAL A 91 -1.88 5.94 9.97
N ASN A 92 -2.96 6.27 10.67
CA ASN A 92 -4.19 5.49 10.66
C ASN A 92 -5.00 5.73 9.38
N SER A 93 -5.08 4.72 8.52
CA SER A 93 -5.82 4.74 7.25
C SER A 93 -7.30 4.36 7.38
N GLU A 94 -7.78 4.05 8.58
CA GLU A 94 -9.08 3.39 8.79
C GLU A 94 -10.14 4.34 9.37
N ILE A 95 -9.93 5.65 9.25
CA ILE A 95 -10.86 6.67 9.72
C ILE A 95 -11.88 6.92 8.60
N THR A 96 -13.09 6.40 8.79
CA THR A 96 -14.20 6.61 7.86
C THR A 96 -14.95 7.91 8.20
N GLU A 97 -15.78 8.42 7.27
CA GLU A 97 -16.71 9.53 7.60
C GLU A 97 -17.61 9.17 8.79
N LYS A 98 -17.99 7.89 8.91
CA LYS A 98 -18.84 7.40 10.00
C LYS A 98 -18.08 7.31 11.32
N THR A 99 -16.77 7.08 11.30
CA THR A 99 -15.91 7.18 12.49
C THR A 99 -15.91 8.62 13.00
N GLU A 100 -15.78 9.61 12.11
CA GLU A 100 -15.82 11.02 12.50
C GLU A 100 -17.15 11.41 13.16
N THR A 101 -18.28 10.95 12.62
CA THR A 101 -19.60 11.28 13.18
C THR A 101 -19.93 10.48 14.44
N ASP A 102 -19.72 9.16 14.42
CA ASP A 102 -20.29 8.25 15.42
C ASP A 102 -19.33 7.95 16.58
N VAL A 103 -18.02 8.12 16.36
CA VAL A 103 -16.99 7.88 17.39
C VAL A 103 -16.44 9.22 17.88
N PHE A 104 -16.06 10.10 16.97
CA PHE A 104 -15.48 11.40 17.33
C PHE A 104 -16.53 12.48 17.57
N ASN A 105 -17.81 12.25 17.29
CA ASN A 105 -18.89 13.22 17.49
C ASN A 105 -18.66 14.55 16.73
N LEU A 106 -18.06 14.47 15.54
CA LEU A 106 -17.82 15.62 14.66
C LEU A 106 -19.04 15.86 13.76
N ALA A 107 -20.11 16.41 14.32
CA ALA A 107 -21.24 16.87 13.52
C ALA A 107 -20.76 17.96 12.52
N ASP A 108 -21.11 17.82 11.25
CA ASP A 108 -20.85 18.78 10.16
C ASP A 108 -19.39 18.97 9.69
N LYS A 109 -18.45 18.12 10.16
CA LYS A 109 -17.03 18.18 9.77
C LYS A 109 -16.52 16.90 9.14
N LYS A 110 -17.23 16.43 8.10
CA LYS A 110 -16.81 15.27 7.31
C LYS A 110 -15.47 15.53 6.61
N GLY A 111 -14.55 14.59 6.73
CA GLY A 111 -13.21 14.62 6.16
C GLY A 111 -12.24 15.58 6.85
N ALA A 112 -12.52 15.97 8.10
CA ALA A 112 -11.72 16.96 8.82
C ALA A 112 -10.51 16.37 9.56
N VAL A 113 -10.58 15.09 9.98
CA VAL A 113 -9.54 14.49 10.82
C VAL A 113 -8.22 14.37 10.07
N TYR A 114 -8.25 13.95 8.81
CA TYR A 114 -7.03 13.78 8.02
C TYR A 114 -6.25 15.08 7.77
N ALA A 115 -6.92 16.23 7.75
CA ALA A 115 -6.24 17.52 7.66
C ALA A 115 -5.41 17.83 8.91
N GLU A 116 -5.91 17.46 10.10
CA GLU A 116 -5.16 17.61 11.35
C GLU A 116 -4.05 16.55 11.49
N ILE A 117 -4.29 15.31 11.01
CA ILE A 117 -3.25 14.28 10.93
C ILE A 117 -2.08 14.76 10.06
N LYS A 118 -2.35 15.39 8.91
CA LYS A 118 -1.31 15.96 8.06
C LYS A 118 -0.45 16.97 8.82
N LYS A 119 -1.06 17.91 9.56
CA LYS A 119 -0.33 18.89 10.39
C LYS A 119 0.48 18.20 11.49
N TRP A 120 -0.06 17.15 12.09
CA TRP A 120 0.64 16.33 13.07
C TRP A 120 1.91 15.72 12.45
N CYS A 121 1.82 15.16 11.23
CA CYS A 121 2.97 14.59 10.51
C CYS A 121 4.01 15.66 10.13
N GLU A 122 3.59 16.85 9.70
CA GLU A 122 4.49 17.97 9.39
C GLU A 122 5.28 18.42 10.64
N LYS A 123 4.59 18.52 11.77
CA LYS A 123 5.22 18.82 13.06
C LYS A 123 6.17 17.69 13.49
N ASP A 124 5.79 16.45 13.27
CA ASP A 124 6.59 15.28 13.64
C ASP A 124 7.94 15.26 12.91
N LEU A 125 7.92 15.48 11.59
CA LEU A 125 9.12 15.60 10.77
C LEU A 125 10.00 16.78 11.18
N THR A 126 9.39 17.89 11.59
CA THR A 126 10.13 19.06 12.09
C THR A 126 10.89 18.71 13.37
N LEU A 127 10.22 18.04 14.31
CA LEU A 127 10.83 17.59 15.58
C LEU A 127 11.92 16.53 15.37
N ASN A 128 11.83 15.77 14.29
CA ASN A 128 12.77 14.70 13.93
C ASN A 128 13.63 15.06 12.71
N SER A 129 13.94 16.35 12.52
CA SER A 129 14.81 16.79 11.43
C SER A 129 16.24 16.21 11.55
N GLY A 130 16.93 16.09 10.41
CA GLY A 130 18.31 15.59 10.36
C GLY A 130 18.46 14.07 10.31
N LYS A 131 17.36 13.33 10.17
CA LYS A 131 17.36 11.87 9.98
C LYS A 131 17.79 11.54 8.55
N VAL A 132 18.43 10.39 8.39
CA VAL A 132 18.94 9.97 7.07
C VAL A 132 17.79 9.56 6.16
N TRP A 133 16.80 8.89 6.73
CA TRP A 133 15.63 8.38 6.04
C TRP A 133 14.36 8.67 6.83
N ASN A 134 13.30 9.02 6.10
CA ASN A 134 11.94 8.99 6.60
C ASN A 134 11.19 7.84 5.93
N VAL A 135 10.54 7.03 6.76
CA VAL A 135 9.75 5.88 6.34
C VAL A 135 8.36 6.03 6.94
N ALA A 136 7.32 5.85 6.12
CA ALA A 136 5.95 5.87 6.59
C ALA A 136 5.32 4.49 6.53
N TYR A 137 4.30 4.26 7.34
CA TYR A 137 3.50 3.06 7.24
C TYR A 137 2.06 3.29 7.71
N CYS A 138 1.14 2.55 7.09
CA CYS A 138 -0.30 2.59 7.33
C CYS A 138 -0.89 1.22 6.96
N HIS A 139 -2.16 0.95 7.28
CA HIS A 139 -2.78 -0.32 6.90
C HIS A 139 -3.21 -0.32 5.42
N GLU A 140 -4.11 0.57 5.05
CA GLU A 140 -4.64 0.73 3.69
C GLU A 140 -3.86 1.80 2.92
N MET A 141 -3.07 1.32 1.96
CA MET A 141 -2.10 2.14 1.23
C MET A 141 -2.73 3.27 0.41
N PRO A 142 -2.15 4.49 0.41
CA PRO A 142 -2.66 5.60 -0.40
C PRO A 142 -2.53 5.32 -1.90
N PHE A 143 -1.45 4.65 -2.29
CA PHE A 143 -1.27 4.08 -3.63
C PHE A 143 -1.80 2.64 -3.67
N THR A 144 -3.12 2.52 -3.59
CA THR A 144 -3.83 1.24 -3.49
C THR A 144 -3.75 0.42 -4.78
N ILE A 145 -3.90 -0.90 -4.64
CA ILE A 145 -4.03 -1.83 -5.75
C ILE A 145 -5.47 -1.76 -6.27
N ILE A 146 -5.61 -1.60 -7.59
CA ILE A 146 -6.91 -1.44 -8.23
C ILE A 146 -7.41 -2.74 -8.86
N THR A 147 -8.73 -2.85 -8.98
CA THR A 147 -9.40 -3.98 -9.65
C THR A 147 -9.49 -3.75 -11.16
N GLN A 148 -9.77 -4.82 -11.92
CA GLN A 148 -9.99 -4.70 -13.37
C GLN A 148 -11.16 -3.76 -13.70
N ALA A 149 -12.18 -3.71 -12.83
CA ALA A 149 -13.31 -2.80 -13.02
C ALA A 149 -12.88 -1.33 -13.00
N VAL A 150 -11.94 -0.95 -12.13
CA VAL A 150 -11.39 0.41 -12.07
C VAL A 150 -10.56 0.72 -13.31
N VAL A 151 -9.74 -0.23 -13.78
CA VAL A 151 -8.96 -0.12 -15.02
C VAL A 151 -9.88 0.08 -16.23
N ASN A 152 -10.88 -0.78 -16.40
CA ASN A 152 -11.85 -0.68 -17.51
C ASN A 152 -12.71 0.58 -17.41
N ASN A 153 -12.96 1.08 -16.20
CA ASN A 153 -13.64 2.36 -16.05
C ASN A 153 -12.80 3.51 -16.61
N ARG A 154 -11.46 3.44 -16.50
CA ARG A 154 -10.55 4.45 -17.06
C ARG A 154 -10.33 4.28 -18.56
N PHE A 155 -10.01 3.07 -19.00
CA PHE A 155 -9.80 2.77 -20.41
C PHE A 155 -10.32 1.37 -20.75
N ASP A 156 -11.25 1.31 -21.70
CA ASP A 156 -11.84 0.05 -22.17
C ASP A 156 -11.76 -0.05 -23.69
N LYS A 157 -10.83 -0.87 -24.17
CA LYS A 157 -10.57 -1.10 -25.60
C LYS A 157 -11.78 -1.69 -26.34
N THR A 158 -12.74 -2.29 -25.63
CA THR A 158 -13.91 -2.92 -26.26
C THR A 158 -15.00 -1.91 -26.65
N LYS A 159 -14.90 -0.67 -26.15
CA LYS A 159 -15.82 0.41 -26.50
C LYS A 159 -15.52 1.00 -27.87
N GLU A 160 -16.52 1.67 -28.43
CA GLU A 160 -16.42 2.44 -29.67
C GLU A 160 -15.28 3.47 -29.58
N GLN A 161 -14.53 3.64 -30.67
CA GLN A 161 -13.43 4.60 -30.77
C GLN A 161 -13.88 6.01 -30.32
N GLY A 162 -13.08 6.65 -29.46
CA GLY A 162 -13.40 7.96 -28.86
C GLY A 162 -14.34 7.90 -27.65
N LYS A 163 -14.79 6.71 -27.23
CA LYS A 163 -15.51 6.45 -25.96
C LYS A 163 -14.75 5.50 -25.03
N GLN A 164 -13.52 5.15 -25.39
CA GLN A 164 -12.70 4.17 -24.69
C GLN A 164 -12.13 4.77 -23.40
N PHE A 165 -11.75 6.06 -23.43
CA PHE A 165 -11.08 6.76 -22.34
C PHE A 165 -12.03 7.63 -21.51
N ASN A 166 -11.96 7.49 -20.18
CA ASN A 166 -12.75 8.23 -19.21
C ASN A 166 -11.86 9.04 -18.27
N THR A 167 -11.76 10.34 -18.50
CA THR A 167 -10.92 11.23 -17.69
C THR A 167 -11.43 11.44 -16.27
N SER A 168 -12.66 11.06 -15.96
CA SER A 168 -13.31 11.31 -14.65
C SER A 168 -13.20 10.14 -13.67
N SER A 169 -12.67 8.98 -14.08
CA SER A 169 -12.46 7.86 -13.16
C SER A 169 -11.34 8.16 -12.16
N THR A 170 -11.49 7.68 -10.92
CA THR A 170 -10.50 7.87 -9.85
C THR A 170 -10.09 6.53 -9.24
N ARG A 171 -8.89 6.47 -8.66
CA ARG A 171 -8.34 5.24 -8.06
C ARG A 171 -9.13 4.74 -6.85
N GLY A 172 -9.66 5.67 -6.04
CA GLY A 172 -10.37 5.36 -4.79
C GLY A 172 -9.57 4.46 -3.83
N GLY A 173 -10.31 3.68 -3.03
CA GLY A 173 -9.79 2.49 -2.32
C GLY A 173 -8.78 2.71 -1.20
N SER A 174 -8.67 3.93 -0.68
CA SER A 174 -8.09 4.23 0.63
C SER A 174 -8.84 5.41 1.25
N HIS A 175 -9.15 5.35 2.54
CA HIS A 175 -9.76 6.52 3.21
C HIS A 175 -8.83 7.73 3.19
N LEU A 176 -7.51 7.52 3.19
CA LEU A 176 -6.51 8.60 3.03
C LEU A 176 -6.66 9.35 1.69
N ASN A 177 -7.23 8.71 0.68
CA ASN A 177 -7.46 9.34 -0.62
C ASN A 177 -8.74 10.17 -0.66
N THR A 178 -9.78 9.78 0.09
CA THR A 178 -11.16 10.18 -0.21
C THR A 178 -11.99 10.66 0.97
N VAL A 179 -11.66 10.30 2.22
CA VAL A 179 -12.36 10.78 3.42
C VAL A 179 -11.78 12.13 3.83
N THR A 180 -11.79 13.08 2.91
CA THR A 180 -11.22 14.41 3.10
C THR A 180 -11.83 15.37 2.07
N THR A 181 -11.47 16.64 2.12
CA THR A 181 -11.94 17.62 1.14
C THR A 181 -11.36 17.33 -0.26
N ALA A 182 -12.01 17.83 -1.30
CA ALA A 182 -11.51 17.68 -2.68
C ALA A 182 -10.06 18.19 -2.82
N ASP A 183 -9.76 19.35 -2.24
CA ASP A 183 -8.42 19.97 -2.28
C ASP A 183 -7.36 19.14 -1.55
N ASN A 184 -7.76 18.31 -0.58
CA ASN A 184 -6.89 17.45 0.19
C ASN A 184 -6.98 15.98 -0.26
N SER A 185 -7.65 15.68 -1.38
CA SER A 185 -7.69 14.31 -1.89
C SER A 185 -6.27 13.82 -2.20
N TYR A 186 -6.02 12.56 -1.89
CA TYR A 186 -4.68 11.94 -2.02
C TYR A 186 -3.59 12.64 -1.20
N TRP A 187 -3.95 13.26 -0.06
CA TRP A 187 -2.99 14.06 0.71
C TRP A 187 -1.78 13.27 1.16
N PHE A 188 -1.92 11.98 1.48
CA PHE A 188 -0.83 11.23 2.11
C PHE A 188 0.26 10.83 1.12
N SER A 189 -0.10 10.43 -0.11
CA SER A 189 0.88 10.22 -1.19
C SER A 189 1.55 11.55 -1.57
N LYS A 190 0.77 12.65 -1.66
CA LYS A 190 1.28 14.02 -1.86
C LYS A 190 2.16 14.52 -0.70
N PHE A 191 1.91 14.08 0.52
CA PHE A 191 2.73 14.37 1.68
C PHE A 191 4.06 13.61 1.58
N CYS A 192 4.00 12.31 1.31
CA CYS A 192 5.19 11.46 1.18
C CYS A 192 6.17 11.99 0.13
N GLN A 193 5.66 12.37 -1.06
CA GLN A 193 6.50 12.89 -2.13
C GLN A 193 7.15 14.24 -1.79
N THR A 194 6.51 15.10 -0.99
CA THR A 194 7.00 16.45 -0.68
C THR A 194 7.88 16.52 0.56
N HIS A 195 7.94 15.45 1.36
CA HIS A 195 8.59 15.41 2.66
C HIS A 195 9.71 14.37 2.76
N ASP A 196 10.29 13.98 1.62
CA ASP A 196 11.42 13.03 1.55
C ASP A 196 11.12 11.67 2.22
N ILE A 197 9.86 11.23 2.16
CA ILE A 197 9.48 9.88 2.57
C ILE A 197 9.74 8.95 1.38
N ARG A 198 10.66 8.00 1.58
CA ARG A 198 11.20 7.20 0.47
C ARG A 198 10.58 5.81 0.39
N LEU A 199 10.10 5.32 1.52
CA LEU A 199 9.41 4.05 1.62
C LEU A 199 8.11 4.25 2.38
N VAL A 200 7.01 3.77 1.80
CA VAL A 200 5.71 3.66 2.46
C VAL A 200 5.35 2.18 2.54
N MET A 201 5.06 1.69 3.73
CA MET A 201 4.74 0.29 4.00
C MET A 201 3.27 0.11 4.38
N GLY A 202 2.65 -1.00 4.00
CA GLY A 202 1.30 -1.33 4.46
C GLY A 202 0.77 -2.67 3.99
N GLY A 203 -0.55 -2.83 4.04
CA GLY A 203 -1.28 -4.06 3.74
C GLY A 203 -2.66 -3.78 3.15
N HIS A 204 -3.71 -4.29 3.79
CA HIS A 204 -5.13 -4.25 3.40
C HIS A 204 -5.46 -5.06 2.15
N LYS A 205 -4.75 -4.82 1.04
CA LYS A 205 -4.91 -5.61 -0.18
C LYS A 205 -4.10 -6.89 -0.02
N HIS A 206 -4.78 -8.03 -0.05
CA HIS A 206 -4.16 -9.34 0.22
C HIS A 206 -3.32 -9.86 -0.96
N THR A 207 -2.29 -9.12 -1.33
CA THR A 207 -1.26 -9.53 -2.26
C THR A 207 0.06 -8.86 -1.86
N GLN A 208 1.17 -9.57 -2.04
CA GLN A 208 2.49 -8.97 -1.90
C GLN A 208 2.69 -8.08 -3.12
N ALA A 209 2.98 -6.80 -2.90
CA ALA A 209 3.23 -5.88 -4.00
C ALA A 209 4.31 -4.85 -3.69
N VAL A 210 5.05 -4.44 -4.71
CA VAL A 210 5.99 -3.31 -4.64
C VAL A 210 5.78 -2.43 -5.86
N SER A 211 5.66 -1.13 -5.65
CA SER A 211 5.57 -0.16 -6.73
C SER A 211 6.94 0.17 -7.32
N TYR A 212 6.96 0.67 -8.55
CA TYR A 212 8.00 1.59 -8.99
C TYR A 212 7.95 2.89 -8.14
N PRO A 213 8.96 3.77 -8.21
CA PRO A 213 8.87 5.09 -7.56
C PRO A 213 7.75 5.94 -8.18
N LEU A 214 6.79 6.41 -7.38
CA LEU A 214 5.58 7.08 -7.88
C LEU A 214 5.40 8.50 -7.37
N ILE A 215 5.05 9.40 -8.29
CA ILE A 215 4.58 10.74 -7.99
C ILE A 215 3.06 10.76 -8.22
N GLU A 216 2.32 11.17 -7.20
CA GLU A 216 0.88 11.40 -7.30
C GLU A 216 0.63 12.66 -8.14
N THR A 217 -0.25 12.56 -9.14
CA THR A 217 -0.67 13.70 -9.95
C THR A 217 -2.10 14.09 -9.61
N ASP A 218 -2.59 15.19 -10.18
CA ASP A 218 -4.00 15.55 -10.01
C ASP A 218 -4.96 14.60 -10.76
N ASP A 219 -4.43 13.78 -11.68
CA ASP A 219 -5.12 12.62 -12.22
C ASP A 219 -4.65 11.35 -11.48
N SER A 220 -5.38 10.95 -10.44
CA SER A 220 -5.01 9.81 -9.60
C SER A 220 -4.98 8.46 -10.33
N MET A 221 -5.58 8.39 -11.52
CA MET A 221 -5.49 7.23 -12.41
C MET A 221 -4.27 7.29 -13.33
N ASN A 222 -3.47 8.35 -13.29
CA ASN A 222 -2.24 8.53 -14.05
C ASN A 222 -1.10 9.04 -13.15
N PRO A 223 -0.61 8.23 -12.19
CA PRO A 223 0.64 8.56 -11.51
C PRO A 223 1.79 8.66 -12.50
N THR A 224 2.82 9.42 -12.10
CA THR A 224 4.09 9.42 -12.82
C THR A 224 5.03 8.40 -12.21
N ILE A 225 5.45 7.43 -13.01
CA ILE A 225 6.49 6.47 -12.69
C ILE A 225 7.83 7.16 -12.94
N GLN A 226 8.55 7.45 -11.86
CA GLN A 226 9.88 8.05 -11.96
C GLN A 226 10.92 6.94 -12.13
N VAL A 227 11.74 7.07 -13.17
CA VAL A 227 12.76 6.09 -13.55
C VAL A 227 14.11 6.77 -13.76
N ASP A 228 15.18 6.09 -13.40
CA ASP A 228 16.51 6.37 -13.94
C ASP A 228 16.78 5.44 -15.13
N THR A 229 17.99 5.48 -15.71
CA THR A 229 18.36 4.59 -16.81
C THR A 229 18.34 3.11 -16.43
N THR A 230 18.56 2.79 -15.16
CA THR A 230 18.60 1.41 -14.65
C THR A 230 17.19 0.84 -14.57
N LEU A 231 16.26 1.56 -13.93
CA LEU A 231 14.86 1.15 -13.82
C LEU A 231 14.15 1.21 -15.17
N LEU A 232 14.48 2.18 -16.04
CA LEU A 232 13.90 2.25 -17.38
C LEU A 232 14.19 0.98 -18.18
N ASN A 233 15.36 0.37 -18.00
CA ASN A 233 15.72 -0.87 -18.68
C ASN A 233 14.80 -2.04 -18.31
N GLU A 234 14.11 -1.99 -17.16
CA GLU A 234 13.15 -3.02 -16.79
C GLU A 234 11.92 -3.07 -17.71
N PHE A 235 11.63 -1.98 -18.44
CA PHE A 235 10.54 -1.89 -19.42
C PHE A 235 11.00 -2.42 -20.79
N SER A 236 11.23 -3.73 -20.85
CA SER A 236 11.63 -4.46 -22.07
C SER A 236 12.95 -3.97 -22.68
N GLY A 237 13.90 -3.54 -21.84
CA GLY A 237 15.20 -3.06 -22.28
C GLY A 237 15.20 -1.62 -22.80
N ALA A 238 14.19 -0.81 -22.45
CA ALA A 238 14.12 0.57 -22.87
C ALA A 238 15.36 1.38 -22.45
N THR A 239 15.75 2.32 -23.29
CA THR A 239 16.96 3.16 -23.11
C THR A 239 16.64 4.65 -23.07
N SER A 240 15.43 5.03 -23.48
CA SER A 240 14.97 6.42 -23.52
C SER A 240 13.44 6.46 -23.47
N LEU A 241 12.88 7.66 -23.30
CA LEU A 241 11.45 7.88 -23.47
C LEU A 241 11.17 8.44 -24.87
N SER A 242 10.10 7.96 -25.50
CA SER A 242 9.61 8.43 -26.80
C SER A 242 8.26 9.11 -26.64
N GLU A 243 8.07 10.23 -27.35
CA GLU A 243 6.82 11.00 -27.33
C GLU A 243 5.79 10.40 -28.29
N VAL A 244 4.54 10.33 -27.84
CA VAL A 244 3.39 9.95 -28.66
C VAL A 244 2.93 11.15 -29.47
N THR A 245 2.80 11.01 -30.77
CA THR A 245 2.54 12.14 -31.70
C THR A 245 1.08 12.23 -32.16
N SER A 246 0.26 11.22 -31.86
CA SER A 246 -1.15 11.16 -32.28
C SER A 246 -2.04 10.43 -31.25
N GLY A 247 -3.37 10.55 -31.41
CA GLY A 247 -4.33 9.91 -30.52
C GLY A 247 -4.51 10.59 -29.16
N GLU A 248 -5.22 9.92 -28.25
CA GLU A 248 -5.61 10.43 -26.93
C GLU A 248 -4.40 10.65 -25.99
N LEU A 249 -3.29 9.95 -26.25
CA LEU A 249 -2.05 10.03 -25.47
C LEU A 249 -1.02 11.02 -26.06
N LYS A 250 -1.40 11.80 -27.07
CA LYS A 250 -0.49 12.75 -27.74
C LYS A 250 0.21 13.68 -26.73
N GLY A 251 1.53 13.82 -26.87
CA GLY A 251 2.39 14.63 -26.03
C GLY A 251 2.89 13.92 -24.76
N ARG A 252 2.36 12.75 -24.42
CA ARG A 252 2.90 11.91 -23.35
C ARG A 252 4.15 11.18 -23.81
N LYS A 253 5.01 10.84 -22.86
CA LYS A 253 6.26 10.12 -23.09
C LYS A 253 6.25 8.79 -22.36
N TYR A 254 6.65 7.73 -23.06
CA TYR A 254 6.70 6.36 -22.56
C TYR A 254 8.04 5.72 -22.91
N PRO A 255 8.42 4.59 -22.28
CA PRO A 255 9.57 3.81 -22.70
C PRO A 255 9.59 3.63 -24.23
N ASN A 256 10.74 3.82 -24.87
CA ASN A 256 10.84 3.75 -26.33
C ASN A 256 10.43 2.38 -26.91
N THR A 257 10.38 1.33 -26.09
CA THR A 257 9.86 0.01 -26.43
C THR A 257 8.34 -0.06 -26.51
N TRP A 258 7.63 0.90 -25.91
CA TRP A 258 6.16 1.00 -25.92
C TRP A 258 5.64 1.82 -27.10
N VAL A 259 6.50 2.55 -27.81
CA VAL A 259 6.08 3.51 -28.84
C VAL A 259 6.72 3.16 -30.18
N THR A 260 5.90 2.86 -31.17
CA THR A 260 6.33 2.61 -32.56
C THR A 260 5.74 3.68 -33.48
N ASN A 261 6.59 4.36 -34.26
CA ASN A 261 6.17 5.42 -35.19
C ASN A 261 5.33 6.54 -34.55
N GLY A 262 5.60 6.87 -33.28
CA GLY A 262 4.87 7.90 -32.53
C GLY A 262 3.49 7.47 -32.03
N VAL A 263 3.20 6.16 -32.03
CA VAL A 263 1.95 5.57 -31.50
C VAL A 263 2.30 4.51 -30.46
N VAL A 264 1.50 4.44 -29.40
CA VAL A 264 1.59 3.43 -28.35
C VAL A 264 1.21 2.06 -28.93
N ASN A 265 2.02 1.03 -28.67
CA ASN A 265 1.75 -0.32 -29.15
C ASN A 265 0.45 -0.88 -28.52
N ASP A 266 -0.31 -1.65 -29.30
CA ASP A 266 -1.65 -2.11 -28.91
C ASP A 266 -1.63 -2.99 -27.64
N ASP A 267 -0.56 -3.75 -27.41
CA ASP A 267 -0.40 -4.69 -26.30
C ASP A 267 -0.23 -4.01 -24.93
N ILE A 268 0.28 -2.79 -24.90
CA ILE A 268 0.48 -1.97 -23.67
C ILE A 268 -0.48 -0.77 -23.61
N SER A 269 -1.49 -0.75 -24.49
CA SER A 269 -2.40 0.39 -24.62
C SER A 269 -3.18 0.66 -23.33
N VAL A 270 -3.59 -0.37 -22.59
CA VAL A 270 -4.32 -0.21 -21.32
C VAL A 270 -3.43 0.46 -20.28
N GLU A 271 -2.22 -0.05 -20.11
CA GLU A 271 -1.20 0.44 -19.19
C GLU A 271 -0.84 1.89 -19.48
N ALA A 272 -0.62 2.24 -20.74
CA ALA A 272 -0.25 3.60 -21.13
C ALA A 272 -1.32 4.65 -20.76
N HIS A 273 -2.62 4.29 -20.76
CA HIS A 273 -3.71 5.22 -20.40
C HIS A 273 -3.83 5.50 -18.90
N ILE A 274 -3.08 4.76 -18.07
CA ILE A 274 -3.16 4.84 -16.61
C ILE A 274 -1.80 5.12 -15.95
N CYS A 275 -0.80 5.56 -16.71
CA CYS A 275 0.46 6.04 -16.15
C CYS A 275 1.11 7.13 -17.01
N ASN A 276 2.07 7.81 -16.39
CA ASN A 276 3.05 8.65 -17.05
C ASN A 276 4.45 8.18 -16.66
N PHE A 277 5.47 8.64 -17.39
CA PHE A 277 6.87 8.40 -17.07
C PHE A 277 7.66 9.69 -16.96
N GLU A 278 8.61 9.71 -16.04
CA GLU A 278 9.62 10.75 -15.92
C GLU A 278 11.01 10.11 -15.81
N LEU A 279 11.89 10.41 -16.77
CA LEU A 279 13.28 9.98 -16.72
C LEU A 279 14.11 11.03 -15.96
N VAL A 280 14.72 10.62 -14.86
CA VAL A 280 15.52 11.47 -13.98
C VAL A 280 16.92 10.91 -13.76
N SER A 281 17.86 11.77 -13.34
CA SER A 281 19.18 11.33 -12.91
C SER A 281 19.22 10.86 -11.46
N ASN A 282 18.26 11.31 -10.63
CA ASN A 282 18.11 10.86 -9.25
C ASN A 282 16.62 10.67 -8.92
N ILE A 283 16.29 9.51 -8.38
CA ILE A 283 14.92 9.17 -7.98
C ILE A 283 14.64 9.79 -6.62
N THR A 284 13.56 10.56 -6.54
CA THR A 284 13.07 11.24 -5.33
C THR A 284 11.69 10.74 -4.90
N ALA A 285 10.96 10.11 -5.80
CA ALA A 285 9.62 9.62 -5.56
C ALA A 285 9.58 8.47 -4.53
N PRO A 286 8.52 8.38 -3.69
CA PRO A 286 8.31 7.26 -2.77
C PRO A 286 8.08 5.94 -3.49
N VAL A 287 8.52 4.85 -2.87
CA VAL A 287 8.12 3.49 -3.20
C VAL A 287 7.10 2.97 -2.18
N TYR A 288 6.07 2.29 -2.67
CA TYR A 288 5.01 1.70 -1.88
C TYR A 288 5.18 0.18 -1.84
N ALA A 289 5.37 -0.37 -0.63
CA ALA A 289 5.54 -1.79 -0.40
C ALA A 289 4.36 -2.33 0.42
N MET A 290 3.65 -3.29 -0.15
CA MET A 290 2.49 -3.95 0.45
C MET A 290 2.86 -5.37 0.81
N SER A 291 2.55 -5.76 2.04
CA SER A 291 2.68 -7.14 2.49
C SER A 291 1.32 -7.79 2.63
N GLN A 292 1.26 -9.05 2.20
CA GLN A 292 0.03 -9.83 2.21
C GLN A 292 -0.27 -10.41 3.60
N ALA A 293 -1.54 -10.31 4.04
CA ALA A 293 -2.07 -11.08 5.17
C ALA A 293 -1.92 -12.61 5.03
N SER A 294 -1.58 -13.27 6.14
CA SER A 294 -1.66 -14.74 6.22
C SER A 294 -3.08 -15.18 6.59
N GLY A 295 -3.55 -16.27 6.00
CA GLY A 295 -4.71 -17.01 6.49
C GLY A 295 -5.93 -17.06 5.57
N TYR A 296 -7.01 -17.64 6.10
CA TYR A 296 -8.23 -18.09 5.39
C TYR A 296 -8.92 -17.06 4.47
N LYS A 297 -8.54 -15.77 4.52
CA LYS A 297 -9.03 -14.75 3.57
C LYS A 297 -8.56 -14.96 2.13
N HIS A 298 -7.62 -15.87 1.86
CA HIS A 298 -7.17 -16.25 0.51
C HIS A 298 -8.30 -16.72 -0.45
N THR A 299 -9.48 -17.07 0.06
CA THR A 299 -10.62 -17.56 -0.75
C THR A 299 -11.80 -16.59 -0.83
N SER A 300 -11.74 -15.43 -0.17
CA SER A 300 -12.86 -14.46 -0.10
C SER A 300 -12.50 -13.04 -0.53
N ASN A 301 -11.40 -12.86 -1.26
CA ASN A 301 -11.02 -11.55 -1.83
C ASN A 301 -12.15 -11.00 -2.71
N LYS A 302 -12.90 -10.01 -2.18
CA LYS A 302 -13.92 -9.27 -2.93
C LYS A 302 -13.30 -8.37 -4.01
N GLU A 303 -12.03 -8.01 -3.84
CA GLU A 303 -11.30 -7.08 -4.70
C GLU A 303 -10.02 -7.76 -5.20
N LEU A 304 -10.08 -8.27 -6.42
CA LEU A 304 -8.94 -8.93 -7.06
C LEU A 304 -8.06 -7.89 -7.77
N PRO A 305 -6.73 -7.90 -7.54
CA PRO A 305 -5.79 -7.05 -8.27
C PRO A 305 -5.92 -7.22 -9.78
N SER A 306 -6.11 -6.15 -10.54
CA SER A 306 -6.02 -6.20 -12.01
C SER A 306 -4.64 -6.70 -12.44
N PRO A 307 -4.49 -7.48 -13.52
CA PRO A 307 -3.19 -7.77 -14.13
C PRO A 307 -2.57 -6.58 -14.88
N HIS A 308 -3.29 -5.47 -15.05
CA HIS A 308 -2.90 -4.31 -15.85
C HIS A 308 -2.60 -3.09 -14.98
N ILE A 309 -1.68 -3.23 -14.01
CA ILE A 309 -1.28 -2.13 -13.12
C ILE A 309 0.20 -1.76 -13.38
N PRO A 310 0.49 -0.73 -14.20
CA PRO A 310 1.83 -0.46 -14.71
C PRO A 310 2.80 0.09 -13.68
N TRP A 311 2.28 0.64 -12.58
CA TRP A 311 3.12 1.19 -11.51
C TRP A 311 3.58 0.14 -10.49
N LEU A 312 3.12 -1.12 -10.60
CA LEU A 312 3.59 -2.20 -9.74
C LEU A 312 4.73 -2.94 -10.43
N ARG A 313 5.92 -2.92 -9.80
CA ARG A 313 7.13 -3.63 -10.24
C ARG A 313 7.03 -5.13 -9.99
N GLY A 314 6.20 -5.52 -9.02
CA GLY A 314 5.92 -6.93 -8.77
C GLY A 314 4.75 -7.16 -7.85
N TYR A 315 3.81 -8.01 -8.27
CA TYR A 315 2.60 -8.38 -7.54
C TYR A 315 1.90 -9.60 -8.19
N PHE A 316 0.89 -10.14 -7.51
CA PHE A 316 0.08 -11.23 -8.06
C PHE A 316 -1.26 -10.74 -8.59
N GLY A 317 -1.26 -10.25 -9.83
CA GLY A 317 -2.47 -9.93 -10.57
C GLY A 317 -3.39 -11.14 -10.70
N ALA A 318 -4.71 -10.93 -10.57
CA ALA A 318 -5.69 -11.97 -10.83
C ALA A 318 -5.70 -12.37 -12.31
N THR A 319 -6.01 -13.65 -12.56
CA THR A 319 -6.06 -14.22 -13.90
C THR A 319 -7.45 -14.06 -14.51
N ASN A 320 -7.58 -14.34 -15.81
CA ASN A 320 -8.82 -14.19 -16.58
C ASN A 320 -9.46 -12.81 -16.40
N GLU A 321 -8.68 -11.74 -16.67
CA GLU A 321 -9.13 -10.34 -16.60
C GLU A 321 -9.68 -9.96 -15.22
N GLY A 322 -8.99 -10.38 -14.16
CA GLY A 322 -9.34 -10.00 -12.79
C GLY A 322 -10.47 -10.81 -12.16
N THR A 323 -10.87 -11.96 -12.74
CA THR A 323 -11.98 -12.77 -12.22
C THR A 323 -11.53 -13.98 -11.40
N VAL A 324 -10.28 -14.40 -11.51
CA VAL A 324 -9.76 -15.58 -10.83
C VAL A 324 -8.57 -15.23 -9.94
N VAL A 325 -8.64 -15.62 -8.67
CA VAL A 325 -7.55 -15.45 -7.69
C VAL A 325 -6.27 -16.12 -8.20
N ASN A 326 -5.16 -15.38 -8.21
CA ASN A 326 -3.85 -15.93 -8.53
C ASN A 326 -3.34 -16.81 -7.37
N ASN A 327 -2.75 -17.96 -7.68
CA ASN A 327 -2.24 -18.89 -6.65
C ASN A 327 -1.18 -18.25 -5.74
N GLY A 328 -0.39 -17.31 -6.24
CA GLY A 328 0.57 -16.57 -5.43
C GLY A 328 -0.08 -15.71 -4.34
N GLN A 329 -1.32 -15.24 -4.55
CA GLN A 329 -2.13 -14.59 -3.52
C GLN A 329 -2.61 -15.55 -2.43
N ARG A 330 -2.18 -16.82 -2.41
CA ARG A 330 -2.53 -17.79 -1.36
C ARG A 330 -1.42 -18.00 -0.35
N ALA A 331 -0.23 -17.48 -0.61
CA ALA A 331 0.90 -17.63 0.28
C ALA A 331 1.03 -16.39 1.17
N PRO A 332 1.44 -16.56 2.43
CA PRO A 332 1.78 -15.42 3.26
C PRO A 332 3.22 -14.98 3.01
N PHE A 333 3.41 -13.67 3.08
CA PHE A 333 4.67 -13.00 2.82
C PHE A 333 5.07 -12.14 4.00
N PHE A 334 6.37 -11.91 4.12
CA PHE A 334 6.92 -10.85 4.96
C PHE A 334 8.14 -10.25 4.28
N THR A 335 8.50 -9.04 4.68
CA THR A 335 9.70 -8.35 4.18
C THR A 335 10.62 -8.01 5.33
N ILE A 336 11.90 -8.37 5.17
CA ILE A 336 13.01 -7.91 6.00
C ILE A 336 13.61 -6.68 5.31
N TRP A 337 13.79 -5.59 6.07
CA TRP A 337 14.33 -4.34 5.54
C TRP A 337 15.70 -4.06 6.13
N ASP A 338 16.70 -3.99 5.25
CA ASP A 338 18.06 -3.59 5.60
C ASP A 338 18.24 -2.11 5.26
N ILE A 339 18.26 -1.26 6.28
CA ILE A 339 18.36 0.20 6.11
C ILE A 339 19.76 0.67 6.51
N THR A 340 20.47 1.26 5.55
CA THR A 340 21.82 1.80 5.69
C THR A 340 21.83 3.30 5.41
N PRO A 341 22.92 4.04 5.67
CA PRO A 341 22.97 5.46 5.36
C PRO A 341 22.74 5.86 3.88
N SER A 342 23.03 4.95 2.94
CA SER A 342 22.98 5.22 1.49
C SER A 342 21.86 4.48 0.76
N LYS A 343 21.29 3.43 1.37
CA LYS A 343 20.21 2.67 0.75
C LYS A 343 19.27 1.97 1.72
N ILE A 344 18.05 1.72 1.25
CA ILE A 344 17.05 0.83 1.85
C ILE A 344 16.91 -0.39 0.94
N VAL A 345 17.11 -1.60 1.50
CA VAL A 345 16.95 -2.85 0.77
C VAL A 345 15.82 -3.68 1.37
N GLY A 346 14.84 -4.08 0.55
CA GLY A 346 13.73 -4.93 0.93
C GLY A 346 13.91 -6.37 0.43
N ASN A 347 14.00 -7.30 1.37
CA ASN A 347 14.13 -8.74 1.12
C ASN A 347 12.80 -9.44 1.40
N VAL A 348 12.05 -9.76 0.34
CA VAL A 348 10.77 -10.45 0.46
C VAL A 348 10.99 -11.95 0.73
N ARG A 349 10.12 -12.52 1.57
CA ARG A 349 10.12 -13.91 1.98
C ARG A 349 8.71 -14.44 1.90
N LYS A 350 8.52 -15.64 1.34
CA LYS A 350 7.24 -16.36 1.44
C LYS A 350 7.38 -17.55 2.36
N LEU A 351 6.35 -17.75 3.17
CA LEU A 351 6.28 -18.92 4.01
C LEU A 351 5.60 -20.05 3.23
N THR A 352 6.17 -21.25 3.33
CA THR A 352 5.66 -22.44 2.65
C THR A 352 5.17 -23.47 3.66
N ASN A 353 4.31 -24.39 3.19
CA ASN A 353 3.77 -25.49 4.00
C ASN A 353 2.96 -25.03 5.24
N ILE A 354 2.40 -23.82 5.20
CA ILE A 354 1.54 -23.27 6.25
C ILE A 354 0.11 -23.81 6.17
N PHE A 355 -0.35 -24.23 4.98
CA PHE A 355 -1.70 -24.73 4.77
C PHE A 355 -1.70 -26.21 4.40
N GLU A 356 -2.66 -26.97 4.93
CA GLU A 356 -2.99 -28.30 4.45
C GLU A 356 -3.66 -28.22 3.07
N SER A 357 -3.78 -29.36 2.37
CA SER A 357 -4.43 -29.47 1.05
C SER A 357 -5.87 -28.95 0.99
N LYS A 358 -6.54 -28.82 2.15
CA LYS A 358 -7.90 -28.26 2.28
C LYS A 358 -7.92 -26.73 2.52
N GLY A 359 -6.78 -26.05 2.48
CA GLY A 359 -6.67 -24.59 2.69
C GLY A 359 -6.86 -24.14 4.14
N LYS A 360 -6.84 -25.07 5.10
CA LYS A 360 -6.76 -24.78 6.53
C LYS A 360 -5.30 -24.68 6.94
N PHE A 361 -5.00 -23.90 7.98
CA PHE A 361 -3.66 -23.90 8.57
C PHE A 361 -3.26 -25.34 8.94
N ASN A 362 -2.03 -25.73 8.59
CA ASN A 362 -1.36 -26.96 9.03
C ASN A 362 -0.87 -26.83 10.49
N ILE A 363 -1.49 -25.92 11.24
CA ILE A 363 -1.27 -25.67 12.65
C ILE A 363 -2.55 -26.12 13.34
N GLN A 364 -2.50 -27.24 14.07
CA GLN A 364 -3.61 -27.60 14.95
C GLN A 364 -3.66 -26.59 16.11
N ILE A 365 -4.82 -25.95 16.27
CA ILE A 365 -5.15 -24.94 17.30
C ILE A 365 -5.06 -25.51 18.74
N GLN A 366 -4.79 -26.81 18.91
CA GLN A 366 -4.80 -27.52 20.19
C GLN A 366 -3.41 -27.84 20.79
N GLY A 367 -2.34 -27.20 20.31
CA GLY A 367 -1.02 -27.28 20.97
C GLY A 367 -0.27 -28.61 20.80
N GLU A 368 -0.66 -29.47 19.84
CA GLU A 368 0.18 -30.60 19.42
C GLU A 368 1.26 -30.15 18.41
N ALA A 369 2.41 -30.82 18.41
CA ALA A 369 3.49 -30.57 17.45
C ALA A 369 3.01 -30.71 16.00
N ILE A 370 3.53 -29.84 15.11
CA ILE A 370 3.23 -29.79 13.67
C ILE A 370 3.37 -31.20 13.08
N LYS A 371 2.23 -31.81 12.71
CA LYS A 371 2.20 -33.15 12.12
C LYS A 371 2.26 -33.02 10.60
N ASN A 372 3.45 -33.31 10.06
CA ASN A 372 3.84 -33.38 8.65
C ASN A 372 4.26 -32.06 7.98
N GLY A 373 5.53 -32.03 7.56
CA GLY A 373 6.18 -30.95 6.83
C GLY A 373 6.83 -29.95 7.77
N THR A 374 8.16 -29.88 7.78
CA THR A 374 8.85 -28.75 8.40
C THR A 374 8.36 -27.48 7.72
N VAL A 375 7.70 -26.58 8.46
CA VAL A 375 7.43 -25.23 7.94
C VAL A 375 8.77 -24.66 7.52
N SER A 376 8.92 -24.42 6.22
CA SER A 376 10.15 -23.90 5.63
C SER A 376 9.94 -22.44 5.25
N ILE A 377 10.84 -21.60 5.74
CA ILE A 377 11.03 -20.26 5.19
C ILE A 377 11.83 -20.46 3.92
N ILE A 378 11.22 -20.16 2.78
CA ILE A 378 11.96 -20.10 1.53
C ILE A 378 12.18 -18.61 1.28
N GLU A 379 13.44 -18.25 1.06
CA GLU A 379 13.74 -16.96 0.46
C GLU A 379 13.09 -16.93 -0.91
N VAL A 380 12.06 -16.10 -1.05
CA VAL A 380 11.34 -16.00 -2.31
C VAL A 380 11.90 -14.83 -3.05
N ASN A 381 12.65 -15.21 -4.07
CA ASN A 381 13.22 -14.38 -5.08
C ASN A 381 12.09 -13.96 -6.02
N GLY A 382 11.24 -13.05 -5.52
CA GLY A 382 10.26 -12.14 -6.15
C GLY A 382 9.37 -12.51 -7.35
N PHE A 383 8.75 -11.46 -7.92
CA PHE A 383 7.57 -11.53 -8.80
C PHE A 383 7.60 -10.43 -9.86
N LYS A 384 8.17 -10.63 -11.06
CA LYS A 384 7.98 -9.66 -12.16
C LYS A 384 6.81 -10.00 -13.07
N ASP A 385 6.42 -11.28 -13.11
CA ASP A 385 5.41 -11.85 -14.01
C ASP A 385 4.30 -12.64 -13.26
N GLY A 386 4.27 -12.53 -11.93
CA GLY A 386 3.41 -13.36 -11.08
C GLY A 386 3.91 -14.80 -10.90
N SER A 387 5.12 -15.15 -11.37
CA SER A 387 5.81 -16.40 -11.07
C SER A 387 6.75 -16.24 -9.86
N GLU A 388 6.99 -17.34 -9.13
CA GLU A 388 7.83 -17.37 -7.92
C GLU A 388 9.34 -17.35 -8.18
N ASN A 389 9.76 -17.01 -9.41
CA ASN A 389 11.11 -17.25 -9.93
C ASN A 389 11.92 -15.98 -10.24
N THR A 390 11.51 -14.77 -9.81
CA THR A 390 12.20 -13.51 -10.20
C THR A 390 12.65 -12.66 -9.01
N ASP A 391 13.94 -12.53 -8.68
CA ASP A 391 14.44 -11.70 -7.55
C ASP A 391 13.73 -10.33 -7.39
N LEU A 392 12.94 -10.12 -6.31
CA LEU A 392 12.36 -8.81 -5.96
C LEU A 392 13.27 -8.16 -4.93
N HIS A 393 14.47 -7.81 -5.40
CA HIS A 393 15.37 -6.90 -4.69
C HIS A 393 14.83 -5.49 -4.88
N LEU A 394 14.22 -4.93 -3.83
CA LEU A 394 13.92 -3.51 -3.81
C LEU A 394 15.13 -2.78 -3.25
N GLU A 395 15.76 -1.95 -4.06
CA GLU A 395 16.82 -1.05 -3.61
C GLU A 395 16.37 0.39 -3.83
N ILE A 396 16.30 1.15 -2.74
CA ILE A 396 16.04 2.58 -2.77
C ILE A 396 17.36 3.26 -2.40
N ASN A 397 17.91 4.01 -3.34
CA ASN A 397 19.16 4.75 -3.18
C ASN A 397 18.88 6.21 -2.82
N LYS A 398 19.88 6.87 -2.21
CA LYS A 398 19.77 8.24 -1.72
C LYS A 398 20.04 9.28 -2.81
#